data_AF-R6ZXU1-F1
#
_entry.id   AF-R6ZXU1-F1
#
_cell.length_a   1.000
_cell.length_b   1.000
_cell.length_c   1.000
_cell.angle_alpha   90.00
_cell.angle_beta   90.00
_cell.angle_gamma   90.00
#
_symmetry.space_group_name_H-M   'P 1'
#
loop_
_entity.id
_entity.type
_entity.pdbx_description
1 polymer ?
#
loop_
_entity_poly.entity_id
_entity_poly.type
_entity_poly.pdbx_seq_one_letter_code
_entity_poly.pdbx_strand_id
1 'polypeptide(L)'
;MYTAHSMAEKNYENDESATELTIEEFNGTKQLRVQVLDKDDSGTYKVPKVVFNLAELVGAENLNKIKSISCDITGVAVGMFTGDDGSEMLVPGNVMGALGGNLAAEKKTDADGGLLQNTWANLTEFSFAEWENNWVYSHVEANILLDANRYEAGYDGATLVLMRWGIPNQADLYIDNITFYDEDGKSIPLAYKPSGDAAGADSSKAE
;
A
#
# COMPACT_ATOMS: atom_id res chain seq x y z
N MET A 1 -10.26 -7.40 -3.49
CA MET A 1 -8.86 -6.98 -3.27
C MET A 1 -8.34 -6.55 -4.62
N TYR A 2 -7.68 -5.39 -4.71
CA TYR A 2 -7.01 -4.97 -5.96
C TYR A 2 -5.89 -5.97 -6.30
N THR A 3 -4.89 -5.53 -7.06
CA THR A 3 -3.66 -6.30 -7.29
C THR A 3 -2.72 -6.37 -6.08
N ALA A 4 -3.26 -6.14 -4.88
CA ALA A 4 -2.51 -5.99 -3.65
C ALA A 4 -2.18 -7.34 -3.03
N HIS A 5 -0.93 -7.57 -2.67
CA HIS A 5 -0.50 -8.71 -1.87
C HIS A 5 0.61 -8.32 -0.91
N SER A 6 0.73 -9.08 0.17
CA SER A 6 1.82 -8.91 1.13
C SER A 6 3.12 -9.34 0.49
N MET A 7 4.18 -8.53 0.65
CA MET A 7 5.53 -8.98 0.35
C MET A 7 5.92 -9.99 1.44
N ALA A 8 5.75 -11.26 1.14
CA ALA A 8 6.22 -12.33 2.00
C ALA A 8 7.63 -12.71 1.55
N GLU A 9 8.67 -12.11 2.13
CA GLU A 9 9.97 -12.77 2.05
C GLU A 9 9.93 -14.01 2.95
N LYS A 10 10.07 -15.19 2.32
CA LYS A 10 10.49 -16.41 3.02
C LYS A 10 12.02 -16.51 3.13
N ASN A 11 12.78 -15.44 2.86
CA ASN A 11 14.17 -15.15 3.25
C ASN A 11 14.77 -14.07 2.35
N TYR A 12 15.23 -12.95 2.89
CA TYR A 12 16.62 -12.47 2.81
C TYR A 12 17.08 -11.64 4.03
N GLU A 13 16.22 -10.94 4.79
CA GLU A 13 16.65 -10.24 6.03
C GLU A 13 15.73 -10.39 7.28
N ASN A 14 14.58 -11.09 7.17
CA ASN A 14 13.64 -11.35 8.27
C ASN A 14 12.99 -10.10 8.88
N ASP A 15 12.93 -8.97 8.17
CA ASP A 15 12.29 -7.73 8.65
C ASP A 15 10.83 -7.58 8.17
N GLU A 16 10.40 -8.33 7.14
CA GLU A 16 9.03 -8.29 6.63
C GLU A 16 7.99 -8.93 7.56
N SER A 17 6.87 -8.25 7.73
CA SER A 17 5.75 -8.74 8.52
C SER A 17 4.82 -9.67 7.74
N ALA A 18 4.36 -10.73 8.40
CA ALA A 18 3.12 -11.39 8.01
C ALA A 18 1.95 -10.41 8.18
N THR A 19 1.18 -10.20 7.11
CA THR A 19 0.04 -9.29 7.13
C THR A 19 -1.26 -9.96 6.71
N GLU A 20 -2.36 -9.51 7.30
CA GLU A 20 -3.71 -9.78 6.79
C GLU A 20 -4.20 -8.54 6.04
N LEU A 21 -4.60 -8.75 4.79
CA LEU A 21 -5.15 -7.72 3.92
C LEU A 21 -6.66 -7.93 3.81
N THR A 22 -7.46 -6.90 4.09
CA THR A 22 -8.92 -6.95 3.96
C THR A 22 -9.46 -5.66 3.37
N ILE A 23 -10.63 -5.72 2.73
CA ILE A 23 -11.38 -4.50 2.37
C ILE A 23 -12.41 -4.27 3.46
N GLU A 24 -12.32 -3.14 4.14
CA GLU A 24 -13.18 -2.81 5.28
C GLU A 24 -13.80 -1.41 5.12
N GLU A 25 -14.98 -1.23 5.70
CA GLU A 25 -15.58 0.11 5.80
C GLU A 25 -14.95 0.84 6.98
N PHE A 26 -14.28 1.95 6.71
CA PHE A 26 -13.67 2.82 7.72
C PHE A 26 -14.01 4.27 7.39
N ASN A 27 -14.52 5.02 8.39
CA ASN A 27 -14.97 6.41 8.23
C ASN A 27 -15.87 6.66 7.01
N GLY A 28 -16.70 5.68 6.64
CA GLY A 28 -17.68 5.79 5.55
C GLY A 28 -17.13 5.50 4.15
N THR A 29 -15.88 5.08 4.00
CA THR A 29 -15.32 4.59 2.72
C THR A 29 -14.82 3.16 2.84
N LYS A 30 -14.75 2.43 1.72
CA LYS A 30 -14.18 1.08 1.66
C LYS A 30 -12.68 1.19 1.40
N GLN A 31 -11.86 0.80 2.36
CA GLN A 31 -10.41 0.97 2.31
C GLN A 31 -9.70 -0.38 2.42
N LEU A 32 -8.47 -0.46 1.92
CA LEU A 32 -7.60 -1.62 2.14
C LEU A 32 -6.99 -1.53 3.54
N ARG A 33 -7.40 -2.41 4.44
CA ARG A 33 -6.77 -2.58 5.74
C ARG A 33 -5.55 -3.49 5.61
N VAL A 34 -4.49 -3.09 6.30
CA VAL A 34 -3.22 -3.80 6.44
C VAL A 34 -3.00 -4.04 7.92
N GLN A 35 -3.26 -5.28 8.35
CA GLN A 35 -3.03 -5.71 9.73
C GLN A 35 -1.68 -6.41 9.84
N VAL A 36 -0.86 -5.99 10.79
CA VAL A 36 0.44 -6.60 11.12
C VAL A 36 0.21 -7.73 12.13
N LEU A 37 0.67 -8.95 11.83
CA LEU A 37 0.32 -10.15 12.61
C LEU A 37 1.45 -10.65 13.50
N ASP A 38 2.67 -10.15 13.31
CA ASP A 38 3.86 -10.71 13.93
C ASP A 38 4.82 -9.63 14.44
N LYS A 39 5.71 -10.09 15.33
CA LYS A 39 6.74 -9.32 16.00
C LYS A 39 8.07 -10.01 15.81
N ASP A 40 9.15 -9.23 15.89
CA ASP A 40 10.50 -9.76 15.97
C ASP A 40 10.79 -10.37 17.35
N ASP A 41 11.99 -10.96 17.49
CA ASP A 41 12.45 -11.57 18.75
C ASP A 41 12.60 -10.56 19.90
N SER A 42 12.60 -9.26 19.60
CA SER A 42 12.63 -8.18 20.59
C SER A 42 11.22 -7.71 21.01
N GLY A 43 10.17 -8.30 20.44
CA GLY A 43 8.78 -7.94 20.71
C GLY A 43 8.28 -6.69 19.96
N THR A 44 9.06 -6.20 18.99
CA THR A 44 8.71 -5.07 18.12
C THR A 44 7.91 -5.57 16.94
N TYR A 45 6.86 -4.85 16.53
CA TYR A 45 6.11 -5.21 15.33
C TYR A 45 7.00 -5.13 14.08
N LYS A 46 6.93 -6.17 13.25
CA LYS A 46 7.70 -6.24 12.00
C LYS A 46 7.17 -5.25 10.97
N VAL A 47 7.94 -5.00 9.91
CA VAL A 47 7.62 -4.00 8.88
C VAL A 47 6.70 -4.61 7.83
N PRO A 48 5.42 -4.16 7.70
CA PRO A 48 4.58 -4.59 6.59
C PRO A 48 5.05 -3.92 5.28
N LYS A 49 5.12 -4.71 4.22
CA LYS A 49 5.35 -4.28 2.85
C LYS A 49 4.20 -4.81 2.00
N VAL A 50 3.41 -3.93 1.40
CA VAL A 50 2.26 -4.27 0.53
C VAL A 50 2.60 -3.90 -0.90
N VAL A 51 2.53 -4.88 -1.80
CA VAL A 51 2.87 -4.75 -3.21
C VAL A 51 1.60 -4.62 -4.02
N PHE A 52 1.58 -3.70 -4.97
CA PHE A 52 0.54 -3.51 -5.97
C PHE A 52 1.13 -3.75 -7.35
N ASN A 53 0.53 -4.62 -8.16
CA ASN A 53 0.91 -4.79 -9.57
C ASN A 53 0.41 -3.57 -10.38
N LEU A 54 1.33 -2.69 -10.76
CA LEU A 54 0.98 -1.49 -11.53
C LEU A 54 0.65 -1.79 -12.97
N ALA A 55 1.34 -2.74 -13.60
CA ALA A 55 1.09 -3.11 -14.98
C ALA A 55 -0.36 -3.60 -15.15
N GLU A 56 -0.91 -4.28 -14.15
CA GLU A 56 -2.31 -4.70 -14.13
C GLU A 56 -3.27 -3.58 -13.70
N LEU A 57 -2.85 -2.66 -12.80
CA LEU A 57 -3.68 -1.52 -12.37
C LEU A 57 -3.90 -0.49 -13.47
N VAL A 58 -2.85 -0.07 -14.16
CA VAL A 58 -2.90 1.03 -15.14
C VAL A 58 -2.72 0.58 -16.59
N GLY A 59 -2.35 -0.67 -16.83
CA GLY A 59 -1.96 -1.19 -18.14
C GLY A 59 -0.45 -0.99 -18.38
N ALA A 60 0.24 -2.05 -18.79
CA ALA A 60 1.69 -2.06 -18.98
C ALA A 60 2.15 -0.97 -19.97
N GLU A 61 1.34 -0.65 -20.98
CA GLU A 61 1.61 0.38 -21.98
C GLU A 61 1.46 1.82 -21.44
N ASN A 62 0.81 2.01 -20.28
CA ASN A 62 0.59 3.32 -19.67
C ASN A 62 1.56 3.62 -18.52
N LEU A 63 2.39 2.66 -18.12
CA LEU A 63 3.32 2.81 -17.00
C LEU A 63 4.19 4.07 -17.11
N ASN A 64 4.77 4.32 -18.29
CA ASN A 64 5.63 5.48 -18.54
C ASN A 64 4.92 6.84 -18.48
N LYS A 65 3.59 6.84 -18.47
CA LYS A 65 2.78 8.06 -18.31
C LYS A 65 2.75 8.51 -16.86
N ILE A 66 2.95 7.63 -15.88
CA ILE A 66 2.93 7.97 -14.46
C ILE A 66 4.04 8.99 -14.15
N LYS A 67 3.66 10.19 -13.73
CA LYS A 67 4.55 11.26 -13.26
C LYS A 67 4.40 11.54 -11.77
N SER A 68 3.22 11.28 -11.22
CA SER A 68 3.03 11.30 -9.78
C SER A 68 2.01 10.26 -9.34
N ILE A 69 2.09 9.92 -8.06
CA ILE A 69 1.21 8.99 -7.38
C ILE A 69 0.71 9.70 -6.12
N SER A 70 -0.58 9.60 -5.83
CA SER A 70 -1.12 9.98 -4.53
C SER A 70 -1.82 8.79 -3.87
N CYS A 71 -1.83 8.75 -2.55
CA CYS A 71 -2.70 7.87 -1.79
C CYS A 71 -3.07 8.50 -0.45
N ASP A 72 -4.13 7.97 0.13
CA ASP A 72 -4.56 8.30 1.48
C ASP A 72 -4.13 7.18 2.42
N ILE A 73 -3.45 7.54 3.51
CA ILE A 73 -3.00 6.60 4.54
C ILE A 73 -3.62 7.00 5.87
N THR A 74 -4.33 6.07 6.50
CA THR A 74 -4.82 6.23 7.86
C THR A 74 -4.15 5.22 8.78
N GLY A 75 -3.51 5.70 9.86
CA GLY A 75 -3.07 4.85 10.96
C GLY A 75 -4.17 4.71 12.00
N VAL A 76 -4.48 3.48 12.43
CA VAL A 76 -5.55 3.20 13.41
C VAL A 76 -5.01 2.34 14.54
N ALA A 77 -5.21 2.78 15.78
CA ALA A 77 -4.82 2.05 16.97
C ALA A 77 -5.70 0.80 17.17
N VAL A 78 -5.07 -0.35 17.36
CA VAL A 78 -5.75 -1.63 17.66
C VAL A 78 -5.37 -2.15 19.05
N GLY A 79 -4.18 -1.80 19.53
CA GLY A 79 -3.68 -2.14 20.86
C GLY A 79 -3.08 -0.95 21.58
N MET A 80 -2.97 -1.07 22.90
CA MET A 80 -2.43 -0.01 23.75
C MET A 80 -0.94 0.22 23.47
N PHE A 81 -0.57 1.49 23.41
CA PHE A 81 0.80 1.94 23.58
C PHE A 81 1.07 2.15 25.07
N THR A 82 2.22 1.68 25.55
CA THR A 82 2.69 1.92 26.92
C THR A 82 3.88 2.87 26.86
N GLY A 83 3.72 4.07 27.45
CA GLY A 83 4.80 5.05 27.55
C GLY A 83 5.86 4.66 28.59
N ASP A 84 7.01 5.32 28.53
CA ASP A 84 8.13 5.07 29.47
C ASP A 84 7.76 5.35 30.94
N ASP A 85 6.75 6.18 31.17
CA ASP A 85 6.19 6.49 32.49
C ASP A 85 5.11 5.49 32.96
N GLY A 86 4.82 4.47 32.14
CA GLY A 86 3.79 3.46 32.38
C GLY A 86 2.37 3.90 32.01
N SER A 87 2.19 5.09 31.43
CA SER A 87 0.89 5.51 30.90
C SER A 87 0.46 4.64 29.72
N GLU A 88 -0.84 4.35 29.61
CA GLU A 88 -1.41 3.61 28.50
C GLU A 88 -2.25 4.53 27.62
N MET A 89 -2.04 4.46 26.30
CA MET A 89 -2.74 5.27 25.31
C MET A 89 -3.20 4.39 24.14
N LEU A 90 -4.46 4.51 23.73
CA LEU A 90 -4.97 3.86 22.52
C LEU A 90 -4.75 4.80 21.33
N VAL A 91 -3.52 4.82 20.82
CA VAL A 91 -3.06 5.75 19.79
C VAL A 91 -2.31 4.99 18.71
N PRO A 92 -2.34 5.43 17.44
CA PRO A 92 -1.57 4.78 16.38
C PRO A 92 -0.07 5.09 16.51
N GLY A 93 0.29 6.11 17.31
CA GLY A 93 1.66 6.51 17.58
C GLY A 93 2.31 7.12 16.34
N ASN A 94 3.57 6.75 16.11
CA ASN A 94 4.26 7.12 14.88
C ASN A 94 3.74 6.29 13.70
N VAL A 95 3.53 6.96 12.57
CA VAL A 95 3.20 6.34 11.29
C VAL A 95 4.22 6.82 10.27
N MET A 96 5.21 5.98 10.02
CA MET A 96 6.31 6.27 9.12
C MET A 96 6.39 5.21 8.03
N GLY A 97 6.83 5.59 6.84
CA GLY A 97 6.85 4.67 5.73
C GLY A 97 7.35 5.28 4.43
N ALA A 98 7.31 4.48 3.39
CA ALA A 98 7.70 4.89 2.05
C ALA A 98 6.76 4.30 1.00
N LEU A 99 6.61 5.03 -0.09
CA LEU A 99 6.21 4.47 -1.38
C LEU A 99 7.48 4.20 -2.18
N GLY A 100 7.61 2.98 -2.67
CA GLY A 100 8.68 2.56 -3.58
C GLY A 100 8.17 1.67 -4.70
N GLY A 101 9.06 1.08 -5.49
CA GLY A 101 8.64 0.16 -6.54
C GLY A 101 9.76 -0.38 -7.43
N ASN A 102 9.42 -1.44 -8.17
CA ASN A 102 10.18 -1.92 -9.33
C ASN A 102 9.69 -1.09 -10.52
N LEU A 103 10.57 -0.28 -11.12
CA LEU A 103 10.17 0.66 -12.17
C LEU A 103 10.07 0.02 -13.55
N ALA A 104 10.99 -0.91 -13.83
CA ALA A 104 11.11 -1.64 -15.08
C ALA A 104 11.64 -3.04 -14.77
N ALA A 105 10.72 -4.01 -14.62
CA ALA A 105 11.07 -5.38 -14.28
C ALA A 105 10.21 -6.37 -15.08
N GLU A 106 10.84 -7.46 -15.52
CA GLU A 106 10.10 -8.62 -16.03
C GLU A 106 9.27 -9.24 -14.90
N LYS A 107 8.07 -9.68 -15.22
CA LYS A 107 7.21 -10.37 -14.25
C LYS A 107 7.86 -11.65 -13.74
N LYS A 108 8.02 -11.71 -12.43
CA LYS A 108 8.39 -12.91 -11.67
C LYS A 108 7.48 -13.00 -10.46
N THR A 109 7.04 -14.21 -10.11
CA THR A 109 6.16 -14.42 -8.97
C THR A 109 6.82 -15.32 -7.93
N ASP A 110 6.42 -15.15 -6.68
CA ASP A 110 6.70 -16.12 -5.63
C ASP A 110 5.87 -17.41 -5.82
N ALA A 111 6.02 -18.34 -4.88
CA ALA A 111 5.32 -19.62 -4.89
C ALA A 111 3.79 -19.50 -4.70
N ASP A 112 3.34 -18.39 -4.12
CA ASP A 112 1.93 -18.09 -3.82
C ASP A 112 1.29 -17.24 -4.95
N GLY A 113 2.06 -16.90 -5.99
CA GLY A 113 1.63 -16.14 -7.16
C GLY A 113 1.77 -14.61 -7.01
N GLY A 114 2.30 -14.13 -5.88
CA GLY A 114 2.57 -12.73 -5.63
C GLY A 114 3.71 -12.21 -6.51
N LEU A 115 3.56 -11.01 -7.05
CA LEU A 115 4.59 -10.37 -7.87
C LEU A 115 5.83 -10.04 -7.00
N LEU A 116 7.02 -10.43 -7.47
CA LEU A 116 8.27 -10.22 -6.75
C LEU A 116 8.77 -8.78 -6.85
N GLN A 117 9.18 -8.22 -5.71
CA GLN A 117 9.91 -6.96 -5.60
C GLN A 117 11.41 -7.25 -5.52
N ASN A 118 12.16 -7.07 -6.60
CA ASN A 118 13.59 -7.44 -6.63
C ASN A 118 14.52 -6.21 -6.68
N THR A 119 13.99 -5.01 -6.93
CA THR A 119 14.74 -3.76 -6.92
C THR A 119 13.95 -2.70 -6.15
N TRP A 120 14.61 -1.86 -5.37
CA TRP A 120 13.92 -0.78 -4.65
C TRP A 120 14.26 0.57 -5.28
N ALA A 121 13.27 1.22 -5.89
CA ALA A 121 13.31 2.65 -6.16
C ALA A 121 12.44 3.38 -5.14
N ASN A 122 13.07 4.24 -4.32
CA ASN A 122 12.35 5.06 -3.36
C ASN A 122 11.66 6.23 -4.08
N LEU A 123 10.34 6.34 -3.99
CA LEU A 123 9.57 7.40 -4.63
C LEU A 123 9.27 8.55 -3.69
N THR A 124 8.83 8.25 -2.47
CA THR A 124 8.61 9.24 -1.41
C THR A 124 8.64 8.56 -0.04
N GLU A 125 8.95 9.32 1.00
CA GLU A 125 8.79 8.91 2.40
C GLU A 125 7.68 9.74 3.03
N PHE A 126 6.97 9.14 3.99
CA PHE A 126 5.96 9.81 4.80
C PHE A 126 6.25 9.60 6.28
N SER A 127 5.89 10.60 7.08
CA SER A 127 6.00 10.56 8.54
C SER A 127 4.97 11.48 9.16
N PHE A 128 4.13 10.93 10.02
CA PHE A 128 3.15 11.66 10.83
C PHE A 128 2.94 10.89 12.14
N ALA A 129 2.32 11.55 13.12
CA ALA A 129 2.10 10.95 14.42
C ALA A 129 0.81 11.45 15.07
N GLU A 130 0.25 10.62 15.95
CA GLU A 130 -0.92 10.94 16.76
C GLU A 130 -0.81 10.24 18.12
N TRP A 131 -1.03 11.02 19.17
CA TRP A 131 -0.80 10.64 20.57
C TRP A 131 -1.97 10.97 21.50
N GLU A 132 -3.05 11.53 20.94
CA GLU A 132 -4.28 11.89 21.67
C GLU A 132 -5.50 11.12 21.15
N ASN A 133 -5.55 10.84 19.84
CA ASN A 133 -6.66 10.12 19.19
C ASN A 133 -6.28 8.70 18.77
N ASN A 134 -7.30 7.85 18.60
CA ASN A 134 -7.11 6.46 18.20
C ASN A 134 -6.90 6.25 16.68
N TRP A 135 -6.88 7.32 15.88
CA TRP A 135 -6.53 7.26 14.47
C TRP A 135 -5.99 8.59 13.96
N VAL A 136 -5.26 8.54 12.85
CA VAL A 136 -4.71 9.72 12.16
C VAL A 136 -4.65 9.48 10.66
N TYR A 137 -4.90 10.52 9.89
CA TYR A 137 -4.94 10.49 8.43
C TYR A 137 -3.83 11.37 7.84
N SER A 138 -3.27 10.93 6.72
CA SER A 138 -2.35 11.72 5.90
C SER A 138 -2.57 11.45 4.42
N HIS A 139 -2.53 12.53 3.63
CA HIS A 139 -2.44 12.44 2.17
C HIS A 139 -0.96 12.39 1.78
N VAL A 140 -0.58 11.36 1.02
CA VAL A 140 0.81 11.13 0.61
C VAL A 140 0.92 11.29 -0.91
N GLU A 141 1.89 12.11 -1.33
CA GLU A 141 2.21 12.33 -2.74
C GLU A 141 3.67 11.91 -3.03
N ALA A 142 3.85 11.23 -4.15
CA ALA A 142 5.14 10.91 -4.73
C ALA A 142 5.26 11.54 -6.11
N ASN A 143 6.13 12.55 -6.25
CA ASN A 143 6.42 13.20 -7.52
C ASN A 143 7.69 12.59 -8.15
N ILE A 144 7.56 11.98 -9.33
CA ILE A 144 8.65 11.28 -10.00
C ILE A 144 9.44 12.24 -10.89
N LEU A 145 10.33 13.00 -10.24
CA LEU A 145 11.07 14.09 -10.90
C LEU A 145 12.26 13.58 -11.74
N LEU A 146 12.92 12.51 -11.28
CA LEU A 146 14.12 11.98 -11.93
C LEU A 146 13.75 10.91 -12.95
N ASP A 147 14.37 10.97 -14.14
CA ASP A 147 14.17 9.96 -15.18
C ASP A 147 14.52 8.54 -14.71
N ALA A 148 15.56 8.41 -13.86
CA ALA A 148 15.95 7.13 -13.27
C ALA A 148 14.87 6.52 -12.36
N ASN A 149 13.89 7.31 -11.91
CA ASN A 149 12.80 6.87 -11.06
C ASN A 149 11.48 6.65 -11.82
N ARG A 150 11.48 6.78 -13.15
CA ARG A 150 10.29 6.63 -13.99
C ARG A 150 10.03 5.17 -14.32
N TYR A 151 8.74 4.83 -14.34
CA TYR A 151 8.29 3.55 -14.86
C TYR A 151 8.50 3.47 -16.38
N GLU A 152 8.76 2.27 -16.88
CA GLU A 152 8.90 2.00 -18.31
C GLU A 152 7.69 1.26 -18.87
N ALA A 153 7.28 1.60 -20.09
CA ALA A 153 6.16 0.94 -20.75
C ALA A 153 6.53 -0.50 -21.15
N GLY A 154 5.55 -1.41 -21.07
CA GLY A 154 5.67 -2.79 -21.51
C GLY A 154 6.22 -3.76 -20.47
N TYR A 155 6.62 -3.30 -19.28
CA TYR A 155 7.08 -4.14 -18.19
C TYR A 155 5.93 -4.63 -17.31
N ASP A 156 5.65 -5.93 -17.38
CA ASP A 156 4.56 -6.58 -16.65
C ASP A 156 4.88 -6.87 -15.17
N GLY A 157 6.11 -6.65 -14.74
CA GLY A 157 6.57 -6.77 -13.36
C GLY A 157 6.74 -5.45 -12.61
N ALA A 158 6.24 -4.33 -13.16
CA ALA A 158 6.28 -3.04 -12.49
C ALA A 158 5.35 -3.00 -11.26
N THR A 159 5.85 -2.44 -10.16
CA THR A 159 5.15 -2.44 -8.86
C THR A 159 5.12 -1.05 -8.23
N LEU A 160 4.12 -0.86 -7.37
CA LEU A 160 4.14 0.11 -6.28
C LEU A 160 4.18 -0.68 -4.98
N VAL A 161 5.02 -0.27 -4.05
CA VAL A 161 5.14 -0.89 -2.73
C VAL A 161 4.92 0.16 -1.67
N LEU A 162 4.00 -0.11 -0.75
CA LEU A 162 3.89 0.63 0.50
C LEU A 162 4.64 -0.14 1.58
N MET A 163 5.62 0.50 2.20
CA MET A 163 6.35 0.00 3.37
C MET A 163 6.04 0.87 4.58
N ARG A 164 5.83 0.27 5.76
CA ARG A 164 5.63 1.01 7.02
C ARG A 164 6.64 0.57 8.08
N TRP A 165 7.23 1.53 8.77
CA TRP A 165 8.05 1.31 9.96
C TRP A 165 7.63 2.22 11.12
N GLY A 166 8.34 2.11 12.24
CA GLY A 166 8.06 2.91 13.44
C GLY A 166 6.73 2.55 14.08
N ILE A 167 6.53 1.26 14.41
CA ILE A 167 5.29 0.70 14.94
C ILE A 167 5.45 0.45 16.44
N PRO A 168 5.26 1.47 17.31
CA PRO A 168 5.53 1.34 18.75
C PRO A 168 4.50 0.48 19.49
N ASN A 169 3.34 0.22 18.88
CA ASN A 169 2.24 -0.55 19.42
C ASN A 169 1.42 -1.18 18.28
N GLN A 170 0.40 -1.97 18.61
CA GLN A 170 -0.46 -2.56 17.57
C GLN A 170 -1.30 -1.48 16.92
N ALA A 171 -1.00 -1.16 15.67
CA ALA A 171 -1.74 -0.22 14.88
C ALA A 171 -1.79 -0.70 13.44
N ASP A 172 -2.96 -0.64 12.82
CA ASP A 172 -3.17 -1.04 11.43
C ASP A 172 -3.02 0.18 10.51
N LEU A 173 -2.78 -0.09 9.22
CA LEU A 173 -2.94 0.93 8.18
C LEU A 173 -4.23 0.69 7.40
N TYR A 174 -4.88 1.76 7.02
CA TYR A 174 -5.88 1.77 5.97
C TYR A 174 -5.34 2.60 4.81
N ILE A 175 -5.49 2.07 3.60
CA ILE A 175 -5.02 2.70 2.37
C ILE A 175 -6.25 2.91 1.47
N ASP A 176 -6.40 4.13 0.96
CA ASP A 176 -7.47 4.50 0.05
C ASP A 176 -6.95 5.44 -1.06
N ASN A 177 -7.77 5.67 -2.08
CA ASN A 177 -7.56 6.69 -3.12
C ASN A 177 -6.18 6.66 -3.81
N ILE A 178 -5.60 5.47 -4.02
CA ILE A 178 -4.38 5.32 -4.82
C ILE A 178 -4.69 5.82 -6.24
N THR A 179 -4.05 6.91 -6.63
CA THR A 179 -4.29 7.61 -7.89
C THR A 179 -2.97 7.87 -8.60
N PHE A 180 -2.95 7.65 -9.91
CA PHE A 180 -1.80 7.86 -10.79
C PHE A 180 -2.08 9.05 -11.68
N TYR A 181 -1.10 9.93 -11.87
CA TYR A 181 -1.26 11.13 -12.70
C TYR A 181 -0.22 11.19 -13.80
N ASP A 182 -0.62 11.74 -14.95
CA ASP A 182 0.25 12.00 -16.09
C ASP A 182 1.02 13.32 -15.97
N GLU A 183 1.73 13.70 -17.03
CA GLU A 183 2.55 14.92 -17.08
C GLU A 183 1.77 16.23 -16.97
N ASP A 184 0.47 16.19 -17.29
CA ASP A 184 -0.43 17.33 -17.17
C ASP A 184 -1.14 17.34 -15.80
N GLY A 185 -0.82 16.39 -14.92
CA GLY A 185 -1.48 16.23 -13.62
C GLY A 185 -2.89 15.62 -13.74
N LYS A 186 -3.21 14.98 -14.86
CA LYS A 186 -4.50 14.33 -15.06
C LYS A 186 -4.45 12.88 -14.59
N SER A 187 -5.49 12.45 -13.89
CA SER A 187 -5.62 11.07 -13.43
C SER A 187 -5.64 10.08 -14.60
N ILE A 188 -4.79 9.06 -14.51
CA ILE A 188 -4.72 7.92 -15.40
C ILE A 188 -5.81 6.91 -14.98
N PRO A 189 -6.76 6.56 -15.86
CA PRO A 189 -7.79 5.58 -15.55
C PRO A 189 -7.21 4.20 -15.22
N LEU A 190 -7.81 3.51 -14.26
CA LEU A 190 -7.45 2.13 -13.98
C LEU A 190 -7.88 1.22 -15.14
N ALA A 191 -6.96 0.39 -15.62
CA ALA A 191 -7.22 -0.69 -16.55
C ALA A 191 -7.72 -1.95 -15.84
N TYR A 192 -7.44 -2.08 -14.54
CA TYR A 192 -7.87 -3.22 -13.74
C TYR A 192 -9.38 -3.39 -13.74
N LYS A 193 -9.81 -4.61 -14.05
CA LYS A 193 -11.18 -5.06 -13.91
C LYS A 193 -11.19 -6.18 -12.87
N PRO A 194 -11.86 -6.00 -11.72
CA PRO A 194 -12.04 -7.09 -10.78
C PRO A 194 -12.65 -8.28 -11.52
N SER A 195 -12.13 -9.48 -11.30
CA SER A 195 -12.73 -10.70 -11.83
C SER A 195 -14.07 -10.95 -11.12
N GLY A 196 -15.15 -10.41 -11.69
CA GLY A 196 -16.55 -10.74 -11.40
C GLY A 196 -17.04 -10.46 -9.97
N ASP A 197 -17.55 -9.24 -9.73
CA ASP A 197 -18.88 -9.18 -9.12
C ASP A 197 -19.89 -9.58 -10.19
N ALA A 198 -20.72 -10.58 -9.91
CA ALA A 198 -21.82 -10.94 -10.78
C ALA A 198 -22.71 -9.71 -10.99
N ALA A 199 -22.59 -9.08 -12.16
CA ALA A 199 -23.56 -8.12 -12.65
C ALA A 199 -24.90 -8.84 -12.78
N GLY A 200 -25.77 -8.66 -11.80
CA GLY A 200 -27.09 -9.25 -11.74
C GLY A 200 -28.14 -8.22 -11.38
N ALA A 201 -28.51 -7.38 -12.36
CA ALA A 201 -29.89 -6.97 -12.64
C ALA A 201 -29.86 -5.91 -13.76
N ASP A 202 -29.91 -6.39 -14.99
CA ASP A 202 -30.36 -5.62 -16.14
C ASP A 202 -31.83 -5.24 -15.91
N SER A 203 -32.08 -4.00 -15.50
CA SER A 203 -33.43 -3.43 -15.46
C SER A 203 -33.82 -2.97 -16.87
N SER A 204 -34.02 -3.93 -17.78
CA SER A 204 -34.68 -3.68 -19.06
C SER A 204 -35.65 -4.81 -19.41
N LYS A 205 -36.92 -4.58 -19.06
CA LYS A 205 -38.20 -5.15 -19.55
C LYS A 205 -39.21 -5.03 -18.40
N ALA A 206 -40.41 -4.47 -18.53
CA ALA A 206 -41.24 -4.29 -19.70
C ALA A 206 -42.18 -3.08 -19.56
N GLU A 207 -42.63 -2.59 -20.71
CA GLU A 207 -43.88 -1.83 -20.90
C GLU A 207 -45.11 -2.57 -20.36
#